data_AF-A0A2V6FZX0-F1
#
_entry.id   AF-A0A2V6FZX0-F1
#
_cell.length_a   1.000
_cell.length_b   1.000
_cell.length_c   1.000
_cell.angle_alpha   90.00
_cell.angle_beta   90.00
_cell.angle_gamma   90.00
#
_symmetry.space_group_name_H-M   'P 1'
#
loop_
_entity.id
_entity.type
_entity.pdbx_description
1 polymer ?
#
loop_
_entity_poly.entity_id
_entity_poly.type
_entity_poly.pdbx_seq_one_letter_code
_entity_poly.pdbx_strand_id
1 'polypeptide(L)'
;MNTGRLGPNIGALVITAMTSAWLLFSATARAVTPAPDGGYSGNNTAEGTDALFSLTTGKDNTAVGLNALYNNTGAIGNTAVGYRSLTNNATGSGNTACGGDTLVANSSGSSNTALGRSSLAFNLSGSENIAIGHNAGSQITATSYNIDIANSGDVHDV
;
A
#
# COMPACT_ATOMS: atom_id res chain seq x y z
N MET A 1 -33.73 -53.73 -43.04
CA MET A 1 -34.40 -52.79 -42.12
C MET A 1 -33.39 -51.70 -41.77
N ASN A 2 -33.78 -50.45 -41.97
CA ASN A 2 -32.94 -49.25 -42.01
C ASN A 2 -32.30 -48.95 -40.64
N THR A 3 -30.99 -49.10 -40.49
CA THR A 3 -30.28 -48.65 -39.28
C THR A 3 -29.99 -47.16 -39.41
N GLY A 4 -30.97 -46.35 -39.00
CA GLY A 4 -30.86 -44.89 -38.94
C GLY A 4 -29.69 -44.46 -38.07
N ARG A 5 -28.57 -44.12 -38.70
CA ARG A 5 -27.44 -43.45 -38.08
C ARG A 5 -27.87 -42.03 -37.72
N LEU A 6 -28.31 -41.84 -36.48
CA LEU A 6 -28.52 -40.53 -35.88
C LEU A 6 -27.19 -39.78 -35.96
N GLY A 7 -27.06 -38.88 -36.94
CA GLY A 7 -25.95 -37.94 -37.00
C GLY A 7 -25.94 -37.06 -35.75
N PRO A 8 -24.77 -36.54 -35.33
CA PRO A 8 -24.69 -35.68 -34.14
C PRO A 8 -25.68 -34.51 -34.29
N ASN A 9 -26.52 -34.32 -33.27
CA ASN A 9 -27.52 -33.26 -33.23
C ASN A 9 -26.80 -31.91 -33.27
N ILE A 10 -26.90 -31.22 -34.41
CA ILE A 10 -26.23 -29.94 -34.67
C ILE A 10 -26.56 -28.91 -33.59
N GLY A 11 -27.77 -28.95 -33.01
CA GLY A 11 -28.16 -28.08 -31.90
C GLY A 11 -27.36 -28.32 -30.63
N ALA A 12 -27.06 -29.59 -30.30
CA ALA A 12 -26.25 -29.94 -29.13
C ALA A 12 -24.77 -29.53 -29.32
N LEU A 13 -24.26 -29.63 -30.55
CA LEU A 13 -22.89 -29.24 -30.91
C LEU A 13 -22.68 -27.71 -30.84
N VAL A 14 -23.68 -26.93 -31.29
CA VAL A 14 -23.63 -25.46 -31.22
C VAL A 14 -23.69 -24.97 -29.77
N ILE A 15 -24.53 -25.58 -28.92
CA ILE A 15 -24.63 -25.20 -27.50
C ILE A 15 -23.34 -25.50 -26.74
N THR A 16 -22.71 -26.67 -26.98
CA THR A 16 -21.41 -26.99 -26.35
C THR A 16 -20.28 -26.10 -26.84
N ALA A 17 -20.26 -25.72 -28.12
CA ALA A 17 -19.28 -24.77 -28.66
C ALA A 17 -19.45 -23.36 -28.07
N MET A 18 -20.68 -22.92 -27.83
CA MET A 18 -20.93 -21.65 -27.18
C MET A 18 -20.53 -21.67 -25.70
N THR A 19 -20.92 -22.66 -24.91
CA THR A 19 -20.55 -22.71 -23.48
C THR A 19 -19.04 -22.86 -23.26
N SER A 20 -18.32 -23.56 -24.14
CA SER A 20 -16.86 -23.65 -24.12
C SER A 20 -16.19 -22.36 -24.60
N ALA A 21 -16.77 -21.65 -25.58
CA ALA A 21 -16.31 -20.30 -25.95
C ALA A 21 -16.50 -19.29 -24.82
N TRP A 22 -17.59 -19.38 -24.05
CA TRP A 22 -17.80 -18.54 -22.85
C TRP A 22 -16.72 -18.78 -21.78
N LEU A 23 -16.27 -20.03 -21.60
CA LEU A 23 -15.12 -20.32 -20.72
C LEU A 23 -13.80 -19.74 -21.25
N LEU A 24 -13.66 -19.59 -22.57
CA LEU A 24 -12.49 -18.96 -23.21
C LEU A 24 -12.55 -17.41 -23.19
N PHE A 25 -13.75 -16.81 -23.23
CA PHE A 25 -13.96 -15.35 -23.13
C PHE A 25 -14.12 -14.85 -21.67
N SER A 26 -14.44 -15.72 -20.72
CA SER A 26 -14.54 -15.36 -19.29
C SER A 26 -13.17 -15.08 -18.65
N ALA A 27 -12.08 -15.55 -19.27
CA ALA A 27 -10.72 -15.39 -18.75
C ALA A 27 -10.16 -13.97 -18.96
N THR A 28 -10.84 -13.10 -19.74
CA THR A 28 -10.38 -11.71 -19.95
C THR A 28 -10.84 -10.72 -18.87
N ALA A 29 -11.65 -11.14 -17.89
CA ALA A 29 -11.69 -10.49 -16.57
C ALA A 29 -10.41 -10.90 -15.80
N ARG A 30 -9.26 -10.55 -16.37
CA ARG A 30 -7.95 -10.87 -15.83
C ARG A 30 -7.83 -10.13 -14.51
N ALA A 31 -7.89 -10.86 -13.40
CA ALA A 31 -7.20 -10.42 -12.20
C ALA A 31 -5.80 -9.96 -12.66
N VAL A 32 -5.48 -8.69 -12.44
CA VAL A 32 -4.11 -8.20 -12.58
C VAL A 32 -3.27 -9.18 -11.75
N THR A 33 -2.18 -9.72 -12.30
CA THR A 33 -1.29 -10.60 -11.53
C THR A 33 -0.01 -9.82 -11.26
N PRO A 34 0.34 -9.61 -9.98
CA PRO A 34 -0.36 -10.09 -8.79
C PRO A 34 -1.70 -9.38 -8.58
N ALA A 35 -2.66 -10.06 -7.92
CA ALA A 35 -3.98 -9.51 -7.64
C ALA A 35 -3.86 -8.10 -7.02
N PRO A 36 -4.70 -7.12 -7.41
CA PRO A 36 -4.70 -5.77 -6.82
C PRO A 36 -4.83 -5.77 -5.28
N ASP A 37 -5.28 -6.87 -4.70
CA ASP A 37 -5.45 -7.09 -3.27
C ASP A 37 -4.96 -8.50 -2.86
N GLY A 38 -3.75 -8.87 -3.30
CA GLY A 38 -3.14 -10.14 -2.90
C GLY A 38 -2.66 -10.13 -1.45
N GLY A 39 -3.14 -11.04 -0.60
CA GLY A 39 -2.68 -11.19 0.79
C GLY A 39 -1.17 -11.36 0.89
N TYR A 40 -0.48 -10.32 1.36
CA TYR A 40 0.97 -10.36 1.56
C TYR A 40 1.29 -11.20 2.80
N SER A 41 2.44 -11.85 2.81
CA SER A 41 2.90 -12.62 3.98
C SER A 41 2.91 -11.73 5.22
N GLY A 42 2.63 -12.31 6.39
CA GLY A 42 2.68 -11.55 7.65
C GLY A 42 1.60 -10.47 7.81
N ASN A 43 0.42 -10.66 7.20
CA ASN A 43 -0.73 -9.75 7.27
C ASN A 43 -0.44 -8.33 6.74
N ASN A 44 0.48 -8.21 5.77
CA ASN A 44 0.71 -6.93 5.13
C ASN A 44 -0.37 -6.65 4.06
N THR A 45 -0.60 -5.38 3.76
CA THR A 45 -1.42 -4.90 2.64
C THR A 45 -0.55 -3.96 1.81
N ALA A 46 -0.40 -4.20 0.52
CA ALA A 46 0.26 -3.28 -0.40
C ALA A 46 -0.63 -3.05 -1.62
N GLU A 47 -0.84 -1.78 -1.97
CA GLU A 47 -1.56 -1.40 -3.17
C GLU A 47 -0.88 -0.20 -3.82
N GLY A 48 -0.60 -0.29 -5.12
CA GLY A 48 0.18 0.69 -5.89
C GLY A 48 1.60 0.24 -6.25
N THR A 49 2.19 0.95 -7.20
CA THR A 49 3.51 0.61 -7.75
C THR A 49 4.59 0.69 -6.67
N ASP A 50 5.38 -0.39 -6.57
CA ASP A 50 6.49 -0.58 -5.63
C ASP A 50 6.15 -0.38 -4.14
N ALA A 51 4.87 -0.51 -3.77
CA ALA A 51 4.47 -0.56 -2.38
C ALA A 51 5.07 -1.82 -1.69
N LEU A 52 5.70 -1.65 -0.52
CA LEU A 52 6.39 -2.73 0.22
C LEU A 52 7.46 -3.51 -0.57
N PHE A 53 8.06 -2.91 -1.61
CA PHE A 53 8.97 -3.60 -2.53
C PHE A 53 10.15 -4.32 -1.84
N SER A 54 10.75 -3.70 -0.80
CA SER A 54 11.94 -4.23 -0.11
C SER A 54 11.62 -5.02 1.18
N LEU A 55 10.37 -5.42 1.39
CA LEU A 55 9.95 -6.15 2.59
C LEU A 55 10.56 -7.55 2.66
N THR A 56 11.26 -7.84 3.76
CA THR A 56 11.89 -9.16 4.00
C THR A 56 11.23 -9.94 5.14
N THR A 57 11.10 -9.35 6.33
CA THR A 57 10.59 -10.03 7.54
C THR A 57 9.48 -9.27 8.28
N GLY A 58 9.21 -8.02 7.90
CA GLY A 58 8.21 -7.17 8.54
C GLY A 58 6.77 -7.67 8.38
N LYS A 59 5.91 -7.30 9.33
CA LYS A 59 4.53 -7.79 9.45
C LYS A 59 3.55 -6.65 9.77
N ASP A 60 2.28 -6.89 9.49
CA ASP A 60 1.16 -6.02 9.86
C ASP A 60 1.29 -4.58 9.31
N ASN A 61 1.95 -4.40 8.16
CA ASN A 61 2.10 -3.10 7.51
C ASN A 61 1.03 -2.88 6.43
N THR A 62 0.53 -1.66 6.31
CA THR A 62 -0.37 -1.22 5.24
C THR A 62 0.32 -0.16 4.40
N ALA A 63 0.48 -0.39 3.10
CA ALA A 63 1.11 0.52 2.15
C ALA A 63 0.17 0.77 0.96
N VAL A 64 -0.29 2.00 0.77
CA VAL A 64 -1.20 2.35 -0.33
C VAL A 64 -0.65 3.59 -1.04
N GLY A 65 -0.19 3.42 -2.28
CA GLY A 65 0.36 4.47 -3.12
C GLY A 65 1.73 4.14 -3.70
N LEU A 66 2.14 4.92 -4.71
CA LEU A 66 3.44 4.78 -5.36
C LEU A 66 4.58 4.95 -4.34
N ASN A 67 5.44 3.94 -4.22
CA ASN A 67 6.59 3.87 -3.30
C ASN A 67 6.25 3.98 -1.81
N ALA A 68 5.01 3.69 -1.41
CA ALA A 68 4.65 3.62 0.01
C ALA A 68 5.41 2.47 0.71
N LEU A 69 6.10 2.75 1.81
CA LEU A 69 6.93 1.78 2.54
C LEU A 69 7.97 1.01 1.69
N TYR A 70 8.47 1.62 0.61
CA TYR A 70 9.35 0.98 -0.37
C TYR A 70 10.59 0.28 0.24
N ASN A 71 11.31 0.94 1.17
CA ASN A 71 12.52 0.39 1.82
C ASN A 71 12.24 -0.23 3.20
N ASN A 72 10.99 -0.63 3.50
CA ASN A 72 10.71 -1.29 4.77
C ASN A 72 11.23 -2.72 4.78
N THR A 73 12.31 -3.01 5.52
CA THR A 73 12.93 -4.35 5.50
C THR A 73 12.36 -5.28 6.56
N GLY A 74 12.20 -4.80 7.80
CA GLY A 74 11.81 -5.61 8.95
C GLY A 74 10.87 -4.93 9.94
N ALA A 75 10.38 -3.72 9.65
CA ALA A 75 9.52 -3.02 10.58
C ALA A 75 8.10 -3.59 10.63
N ILE A 76 7.44 -3.40 11.77
CA ILE A 76 6.15 -3.99 12.08
C ILE A 76 5.11 -2.88 12.32
N GLY A 77 3.89 -3.09 11.83
CA GLY A 77 2.74 -2.26 12.22
C GLY A 77 2.76 -0.83 11.67
N ASN A 78 3.35 -0.58 10.49
CA ASN A 78 3.32 0.75 9.88
C ASN A 78 2.14 0.92 8.93
N THR A 79 1.51 2.08 8.92
CA THR A 79 0.50 2.47 7.94
C THR A 79 1.04 3.63 7.11
N ALA A 80 1.12 3.46 5.79
CA ALA A 80 1.58 4.46 4.83
C ALA A 80 0.57 4.60 3.70
N VAL A 81 -0.06 5.76 3.58
CA VAL A 81 -1.04 6.05 2.53
C VAL A 81 -0.65 7.34 1.81
N GLY A 82 -0.30 7.24 0.52
CA GLY A 82 0.08 8.36 -0.33
C GLY A 82 1.36 8.13 -1.13
N TYR A 83 1.63 9.04 -2.07
CA TYR A 83 2.86 9.05 -2.86
C TYR A 83 4.08 9.19 -1.93
N ARG A 84 5.01 8.23 -1.96
CA ARG A 84 6.25 8.25 -1.18
C ARG A 84 6.08 8.39 0.34
N SER A 85 4.96 7.91 0.88
CA SER A 85 4.75 7.87 2.32
C SER A 85 5.63 6.78 2.97
N LEU A 86 6.41 7.13 3.99
CA LEU A 86 7.35 6.23 4.71
C LEU A 86 8.36 5.49 3.81
N THR A 87 8.75 6.05 2.67
CA THR A 87 9.58 5.38 1.65
C THR A 87 10.91 4.82 2.18
N ASN A 88 11.59 5.50 3.11
CA ASN A 88 12.93 5.12 3.58
C ASN A 88 12.95 4.42 4.96
N ASN A 89 11.79 3.98 5.45
CA ASN A 89 11.67 3.41 6.79
C ASN A 89 12.26 2.01 6.93
N ALA A 90 13.54 1.89 7.30
CA ALA A 90 14.24 0.61 7.38
C ALA A 90 13.76 -0.28 8.54
N THR A 91 13.65 0.27 9.75
CA THR A 91 13.36 -0.49 10.99
C THR A 91 12.32 0.15 11.92
N GLY A 92 11.92 1.39 11.67
CA GLY A 92 10.96 2.12 12.52
C GLY A 92 9.58 1.48 12.51
N SER A 93 9.04 1.13 13.68
CA SER A 93 7.78 0.39 13.80
C SER A 93 6.65 1.26 14.35
N GLY A 94 5.40 0.91 14.06
CA GLY A 94 4.23 1.61 14.60
C GLY A 94 4.02 3.03 14.07
N ASN A 95 4.56 3.39 12.91
CA ASN A 95 4.34 4.72 12.33
C ASN A 95 3.04 4.77 11.52
N THR A 96 2.31 5.88 11.61
CA THR A 96 1.14 6.19 10.77
C THR A 96 1.46 7.41 9.92
N ALA A 97 1.46 7.27 8.59
CA ALA A 97 1.82 8.31 7.64
C ALA A 97 0.77 8.41 6.52
N CYS A 98 0.01 9.50 6.49
CA CYS A 98 -1.03 9.73 5.48
C CYS A 98 -0.80 11.06 4.77
N GLY A 99 -0.45 11.00 3.49
CA GLY A 99 -0.11 12.16 2.66
C GLY A 99 1.00 11.84 1.67
N GLY A 100 1.23 12.75 0.73
CA GLY A 100 2.40 12.69 -0.14
C GLY A 100 3.67 13.09 0.62
N ASP A 101 4.76 12.35 0.45
CA ASP A 101 6.07 12.62 1.05
C ASP A 101 6.07 12.71 2.59
N THR A 102 5.13 12.06 3.27
CA THR A 102 5.07 12.00 4.75
C THR A 102 6.09 11.02 5.32
N LEU A 103 6.83 11.43 6.35
CA LEU A 103 7.88 10.61 6.98
C LEU A 103 8.88 9.99 5.97
N VAL A 104 9.10 10.66 4.84
CA VAL A 104 9.86 10.11 3.71
C VAL A 104 11.31 9.79 4.09
N ALA A 105 11.93 10.56 4.99
CA ALA A 105 13.29 10.36 5.46
C ALA A 105 13.41 9.47 6.71
N ASN A 106 12.30 9.00 7.29
CA ASN A 106 12.33 8.20 8.51
C ASN A 106 13.07 6.91 8.25
N SER A 107 14.12 6.63 9.03
CA SER A 107 14.93 5.42 8.90
C SER A 107 14.69 4.46 10.07
N SER A 108 14.55 4.98 11.29
CA SER A 108 14.42 4.16 12.51
C SER A 108 13.44 4.72 13.54
N GLY A 109 12.90 5.92 13.34
CA GLY A 109 11.91 6.52 14.23
C GLY A 109 10.65 5.66 14.33
N SER A 110 10.11 5.50 15.53
CA SER A 110 8.97 4.62 15.79
C SER A 110 7.81 5.39 16.43
N SER A 111 6.60 4.86 16.31
CA SER A 111 5.40 5.44 16.92
C SER A 111 5.10 6.90 16.53
N ASN A 112 5.50 7.33 15.33
CA ASN A 112 5.18 8.67 14.83
C ASN A 112 3.82 8.68 14.12
N THR A 113 3.08 9.78 14.26
CA THR A 113 1.84 10.05 13.50
C THR A 113 2.06 11.27 12.63
N ALA A 114 2.05 11.10 11.30
CA ALA A 114 2.23 12.17 10.32
C ALA A 114 1.03 12.20 9.35
N LEU A 115 0.23 13.26 9.42
CA LEU A 115 -0.95 13.44 8.56
C LEU A 115 -0.82 14.75 7.79
N GLY A 116 -0.95 14.72 6.47
CA GLY A 116 -0.81 15.88 5.59
C GLY A 116 0.47 15.86 4.77
N ARG A 117 0.44 16.42 3.56
CA ARG A 117 1.59 16.35 2.63
C ARG A 117 2.86 16.91 3.29
N SER A 118 3.95 16.17 3.19
CA SER A 118 5.27 16.50 3.74
C SER A 118 5.31 16.70 5.27
N SER A 119 4.31 16.19 6.00
CA SER A 119 4.35 16.11 7.46
C SER A 119 5.48 15.19 7.93
N LEU A 120 6.29 15.66 8.89
CA LEU A 120 7.52 14.99 9.40
C LEU A 120 8.47 14.49 8.30
N ALA A 121 8.50 15.14 7.13
CA ALA A 121 9.25 14.66 5.97
C ALA A 121 10.74 14.41 6.25
N PHE A 122 11.34 15.17 7.17
CA PHE A 122 12.77 15.13 7.49
C PHE A 122 13.09 14.44 8.82
N ASN A 123 12.12 13.81 9.48
CA ASN A 123 12.41 13.01 10.67
C ASN A 123 13.20 11.76 10.28
N LEU A 124 14.46 11.64 10.70
CA LEU A 124 15.35 10.50 10.47
C LEU A 124 15.15 9.39 11.53
N SER A 125 15.09 9.77 12.80
CA SER A 125 15.15 8.82 13.93
C SER A 125 14.31 9.19 15.15
N GLY A 126 13.64 10.34 15.14
CA GLY A 126 12.77 10.76 16.24
C GLY A 126 11.56 9.84 16.36
N SER A 127 11.12 9.59 17.59
CA SER A 127 10.00 8.71 17.90
C SER A 127 8.89 9.46 18.63
N GLU A 128 7.68 8.92 18.60
CA GLU A 128 6.55 9.47 19.37
C GLU A 128 6.24 10.93 19.03
N ASN A 129 6.47 11.34 17.77
CA ASN A 129 6.08 12.67 17.29
C ASN A 129 4.69 12.62 16.64
N ILE A 130 3.91 13.67 16.83
CA ILE A 130 2.61 13.88 16.20
C ILE A 130 2.72 15.13 15.33
N ALA A 131 2.47 14.99 14.03
CA ALA A 131 2.46 16.11 13.10
C ALA A 131 1.25 16.06 12.17
N ILE A 132 0.37 17.05 12.25
CA ILE A 132 -0.90 17.07 11.52
C ILE A 132 -1.05 18.40 10.77
N GLY A 133 -0.83 18.38 9.45
CA GLY A 133 -0.93 19.55 8.58
C GLY A 133 0.03 19.48 7.40
N HIS A 134 -0.13 20.40 6.45
CA HIS A 134 0.84 20.54 5.35
C HIS A 134 2.17 21.07 5.90
N ASN A 135 3.26 20.32 5.69
CA ASN A 135 4.60 20.61 6.22
C ASN A 135 4.74 20.65 7.77
N ALA A 136 3.74 20.18 8.51
CA ALA A 136 3.81 20.08 9.97
C ALA A 136 5.03 19.23 10.39
N GLY A 137 5.77 19.67 11.40
CA GLY A 137 6.92 18.96 11.93
C GLY A 137 8.10 18.85 10.98
N SER A 138 8.15 19.64 9.90
CA SER A 138 9.26 19.60 8.93
C SER A 138 10.64 19.94 9.53
N GLN A 139 10.68 20.63 10.67
CA GLN A 139 11.93 20.91 11.39
C GLN A 139 12.34 19.79 12.38
N ILE A 140 11.45 18.82 12.63
CA ILE A 140 11.72 17.68 13.50
C ILE A 140 12.55 16.68 12.70
N THR A 141 13.83 16.57 13.05
CA THR A 141 14.80 15.72 12.34
C THR A 141 15.20 14.48 13.13
N ALA A 142 15.40 14.59 14.44
CA ALA A 142 15.78 13.44 15.27
C ALA A 142 15.18 13.48 16.69
N THR A 143 14.46 14.55 17.03
CA THR A 143 13.86 14.71 18.36
C THR A 143 12.59 13.88 18.48
N SER A 144 12.31 13.44 19.70
CA SER A 144 11.11 12.67 20.05
C SER A 144 10.12 13.53 20.85
N TYR A 145 8.89 13.05 21.01
CA TYR A 145 7.86 13.67 21.86
C TYR A 145 7.43 15.09 21.45
N ASN A 146 7.47 15.40 20.16
CA ASN A 146 7.02 16.68 19.62
C ASN A 146 5.59 16.58 19.10
N ILE A 147 4.80 17.64 19.30
CA ILE A 147 3.47 17.77 18.73
C ILE A 147 3.45 19.05 17.89
N ASP A 148 3.13 18.91 16.60
CA ASP A 148 2.96 20.01 15.66
C ASP A 148 1.62 19.83 14.93
N ILE A 149 0.72 20.79 15.08
CA ILE A 149 -0.62 20.72 14.49
C ILE A 149 -0.85 22.05 13.77
N ALA A 150 -1.41 21.96 12.56
CA ALA A 150 -1.59 23.02 11.56
C ALA A 150 -0.49 23.03 10.48
N ASN A 151 -0.68 23.88 9.47
CA ASN A 151 0.29 24.01 8.39
C ASN A 151 1.51 24.78 8.88
N SER A 152 2.68 24.49 8.31
CA SER A 152 3.88 25.30 8.56
C SER A 152 3.59 26.78 8.28
N GLY A 153 3.61 27.60 9.34
CA GLY A 153 3.38 29.05 9.27
C GLY A 153 1.99 29.53 9.70
N ASP A 154 1.05 28.65 10.06
CA ASP A 154 -0.23 29.05 10.66
C ASP A 154 -0.07 29.22 12.19
N VAL A 155 -0.43 30.39 12.71
CA VAL A 155 -0.32 30.74 14.13
C VAL A 155 -1.50 30.15 14.90
N HIS A 156 -1.47 28.85 15.14
CA HIS A 156 -2.42 28.17 16.04
C HIS A 156 -1.71 27.03 16.79
N ASP A 157 -0.62 27.37 17.49
CA ASP A 157 0.06 26.45 18.40
C ASP A 157 -0.82 26.18 19.63
N VAL A 158 -0.93 24.91 20.01
CA VAL A 158 -1.41 24.42 21.32
C VAL A 158 -0.22 24.01 22.17
#